data_AF-A0A7X5N2A7-F1
#
_entry.id   AF-A0A7X5N2A7-F1
#
_cell.length_a   1.000
_cell.length_b   1.000
_cell.length_c   1.000
_cell.angle_alpha   90.00
_cell.angle_beta   90.00
_cell.angle_gamma   90.00
#
_symmetry.space_group_name_H-M   'P 1'
#
loop_
_entity.id
_entity.type
_entity.pdbx_description
1 polymer ?
#
loop_
_entity_poly.entity_id
_entity_poly.type
_entity_poly.pdbx_seq_one_letter_code
_entity_poly.pdbx_strand_id
1 'polypeptide(L)'
;PAFPETGRTLFRGHLFVQDQLLSESGMQHHPLTPMGDANLVRVLQAQSRGKVGLLRYDQVAKGPEAVRAVIAELRTSGHRLAIADALSDADLHTLGAACAELPLVTGGSGIAQGLPENFRRAGLLQAHDAAALELPAGG
;
A
#
# COMPACT_ATOMS: atom_id res chain seq x y z
N PRO A 1 3.70 -3.13 -0.73
CA PRO A 1 3.29 -3.43 -2.12
C PRO A 1 2.32 -4.62 -2.15
N ALA A 2 1.27 -4.58 -1.32
CA ALA A 2 0.25 -5.61 -1.30
C ALA A 2 -0.72 -5.43 -2.48
N PHE A 3 -1.24 -6.54 -2.97
CA PHE A 3 -2.37 -6.62 -3.89
C PHE A 3 -3.08 -7.97 -3.67
N PRO A 4 -3.95 -8.08 -2.66
CA PRO A 4 -4.53 -9.34 -2.20
C PRO A 4 -5.28 -10.12 -3.28
N GLU A 5 -6.03 -9.45 -4.17
CA GLU A 5 -6.69 -10.09 -5.33
C GLU A 5 -5.74 -10.92 -6.20
N THR A 6 -4.46 -10.53 -6.24
CA THR A 6 -3.44 -11.23 -7.02
C THR A 6 -2.52 -12.10 -6.14
N GLY A 7 -2.91 -12.35 -4.90
CA GLY A 7 -2.16 -13.18 -3.94
C GLY A 7 -0.94 -12.49 -3.33
N ARG A 8 -0.87 -11.15 -3.30
CA ARG A 8 0.26 -10.44 -2.65
C ARG A 8 -0.23 -9.80 -1.35
N THR A 9 0.25 -10.30 -0.22
CA THR A 9 -0.14 -9.79 1.11
C THR A 9 1.10 -9.41 1.92
N LEU A 10 0.95 -8.46 2.84
CA LEU A 10 1.99 -8.13 3.82
C LEU A 10 1.50 -8.41 5.23
N PHE A 11 2.31 -9.17 5.98
CA PHE A 11 2.09 -9.43 7.39
C PHE A 11 3.36 -9.18 8.19
N ARG A 12 3.31 -8.30 9.18
CA ARG A 12 4.43 -7.89 10.03
C ARG A 12 5.65 -7.48 9.20
N GLY A 13 5.41 -6.74 8.12
CA GLY A 13 6.42 -6.26 7.18
C GLY A 13 6.97 -7.30 6.21
N HIS A 14 6.51 -8.57 6.27
CA HIS A 14 6.95 -9.62 5.37
C HIS A 14 5.99 -9.74 4.20
N LEU A 15 6.52 -9.73 2.98
CA LEU A 15 5.75 -9.92 1.76
C LEU A 15 5.56 -11.42 1.49
N PHE A 16 4.31 -11.79 1.27
CA PHE A 16 3.90 -13.10 0.79
C PHE A 16 3.45 -13.00 -0.67
N VAL A 17 3.74 -14.06 -1.42
CA VAL A 17 3.29 -14.28 -2.80
C VAL A 17 2.58 -15.63 -2.80
N GLN A 18 1.27 -15.60 -3.00
CA GLN A 18 0.37 -16.69 -2.66
C GLN A 18 0.62 -17.13 -1.20
N ASP A 19 0.83 -18.43 -0.98
CA ASP A 19 1.03 -19.00 0.36
C ASP A 19 2.50 -19.02 0.81
N GLN A 20 3.42 -18.44 0.03
CA GLN A 20 4.86 -18.49 0.30
C GLN A 20 5.43 -17.11 0.61
N LEU A 21 6.51 -17.07 1.39
CA LEU A 21 7.32 -15.86 1.54
C LEU A 21 7.89 -15.44 0.18
N LEU A 22 8.10 -14.13 -0.03
CA LEU A 22 8.76 -13.60 -1.22
C LEU A 22 10.07 -14.34 -1.54
N SER A 23 10.87 -14.62 -0.52
CA SER A 23 12.17 -15.32 -0.61
C SER A 23 12.08 -16.81 -0.97
N GLU A 24 10.87 -17.35 -1.06
CA GLU A 24 10.62 -18.77 -1.38
C GLU A 24 9.70 -18.94 -2.61
N SER A 25 9.23 -17.83 -3.19
CA SER A 25 8.18 -17.77 -4.23
C SER A 25 8.65 -17.97 -5.68
N GLY A 26 9.94 -18.21 -5.89
CA GLY A 26 10.63 -18.13 -7.18
C GLY A 26 11.30 -16.77 -7.42
N MET A 27 10.83 -15.69 -6.79
CA MET A 27 11.46 -14.37 -6.87
C MET A 27 12.88 -14.33 -6.32
N GLN A 28 13.26 -15.26 -5.43
CA GLN A 28 14.63 -15.42 -4.96
C GLN A 28 15.63 -15.76 -6.08
N HIS A 29 15.14 -16.32 -7.20
CA HIS A 29 15.95 -16.66 -8.38
C HIS A 29 15.65 -15.71 -9.57
N HIS A 30 14.99 -14.57 -9.33
CA HIS A 30 14.66 -13.63 -10.42
C HIS A 30 15.95 -13.15 -11.11
N PRO A 31 16.02 -13.14 -12.46
CA PRO A 31 17.28 -12.98 -13.20
C PRO A 31 17.95 -11.60 -13.04
N LEU A 32 17.18 -10.55 -12.70
CA LEU A 32 17.71 -9.18 -12.56
C LEU A 32 17.64 -8.65 -11.13
N THR A 33 16.67 -9.12 -10.35
CA THR A 33 16.33 -8.58 -9.04
C THR A 33 15.97 -9.71 -8.09
N PRO A 34 16.92 -10.60 -7.78
CA PRO A 34 16.67 -11.72 -6.88
C PRO A 34 16.28 -11.22 -5.50
N MET A 35 15.13 -11.67 -5.01
CA MET A 35 14.55 -11.22 -3.73
C MET A 35 14.75 -12.28 -2.65
N GLY A 36 15.93 -12.31 -2.04
CA GLY A 36 16.27 -13.29 -0.99
C GLY A 36 15.76 -12.95 0.42
N ASP A 37 15.17 -11.76 0.62
CA ASP A 37 14.63 -11.31 1.90
C ASP A 37 13.17 -10.89 1.74
N ALA A 38 12.26 -11.55 2.47
CA ALA A 38 10.84 -11.22 2.47
C ALA A 38 10.48 -10.01 3.35
N ASN A 39 11.36 -9.60 4.28
CA ASN A 39 11.11 -8.47 5.17
C ASN A 39 11.34 -7.15 4.45
N LEU A 40 10.25 -6.51 4.03
CA LEU A 40 10.31 -5.29 3.25
C LEU A 40 10.80 -4.08 4.03
N VAL A 41 10.75 -4.10 5.37
CA VAL A 41 11.37 -3.05 6.18
C VAL A 41 12.88 -3.09 6.00
N ARG A 42 13.50 -4.28 6.08
CA ARG A 42 14.95 -4.44 5.83
C ARG A 42 15.33 -4.13 4.39
N VAL A 43 14.58 -4.70 3.42
CA VAL A 43 14.82 -4.48 1.99
C VAL A 43 14.76 -3.00 1.64
N LEU A 44 13.75 -2.26 2.12
CA LEU A 44 13.63 -0.83 1.85
C LEU A 44 14.66 -0.02 2.63
N GLN A 45 14.99 -0.41 3.86
CA GLN A 45 16.01 0.29 4.67
C GLN A 45 17.39 0.26 4.02
N ALA A 46 17.78 -0.88 3.42
CA ALA A 46 19.08 -1.04 2.77
C ALA A 46 19.29 -0.08 1.57
N GLN A 47 18.21 0.40 0.96
CA GLN A 47 18.22 1.31 -0.19
C GLN A 47 17.71 2.72 0.14
N SER A 48 17.51 3.03 1.42
CA SER A 48 16.94 4.31 1.88
C SER A 48 17.88 5.04 2.82
N ARG A 49 18.00 6.37 2.66
CA ARG A 49 18.76 7.23 3.59
C ARG A 49 18.02 7.52 4.90
N GLY A 50 16.69 7.50 4.87
CA GLY A 50 15.84 7.71 6.05
C GLY A 50 15.50 6.42 6.79
N LYS A 51 15.12 6.53 8.06
CA LYS A 51 14.61 5.39 8.84
C LYS A 51 13.30 4.87 8.23
N VAL A 52 13.22 3.56 8.04
CA VAL A 52 12.03 2.85 7.56
C VAL A 52 11.32 2.19 8.74
N GLY A 53 10.05 2.53 8.92
CA GLY A 53 9.18 1.97 9.96
C GLY A 53 8.19 0.94 9.41
N LEU A 54 7.26 0.52 10.28
CA LEU A 54 6.19 -0.43 9.96
C LEU A 54 4.85 0.04 10.53
N LEU A 55 3.84 0.12 9.68
CA LEU A 55 2.42 0.15 10.04
C LEU A 55 1.92 -1.30 10.07
N ARG A 56 1.81 -1.85 11.27
CA ARG A 56 1.51 -3.28 11.47
C ARG A 56 0.02 -3.57 11.32
N TYR A 57 -0.31 -4.77 10.85
CA TYR A 57 -1.68 -5.21 10.54
C TYR A 57 -2.68 -4.98 11.68
N ASP A 58 -2.28 -5.12 12.94
CA ASP A 58 -3.13 -4.94 14.11
C ASP A 58 -3.49 -3.47 14.37
N GLN A 59 -2.71 -2.53 13.84
CA GLN A 59 -3.05 -1.11 13.85
C GLN A 59 -3.89 -0.74 12.64
N VAL A 60 -3.62 -1.35 11.49
CA VAL A 60 -4.45 -1.18 10.28
C VAL A 60 -5.87 -1.69 10.53
N ALA A 61 -6.03 -2.86 11.15
CA ALA A 61 -7.32 -3.44 11.48
C ALA A 61 -8.19 -2.59 12.43
N LYS A 62 -7.60 -1.59 13.13
CA LYS A 62 -8.33 -0.65 14.00
C LYS A 62 -8.93 0.54 13.23
N GLY A 63 -8.66 0.64 11.93
CA GLY A 63 -9.23 1.66 11.06
C GLY A 63 -8.36 2.91 10.85
N PRO A 64 -8.84 3.87 10.04
CA PRO A 64 -8.01 4.95 9.50
C PRO A 64 -7.41 5.86 10.56
N GLU A 65 -8.15 6.18 11.63
CA GLU A 65 -7.66 7.08 12.68
C GLU A 65 -6.51 6.46 13.49
N ALA A 66 -6.56 5.16 13.74
CA ALA A 66 -5.45 4.44 14.37
C ALA A 66 -4.20 4.47 13.47
N VAL A 67 -4.39 4.27 12.16
CA VAL A 67 -3.29 4.36 11.19
C VAL A 67 -2.68 5.76 11.18
N ARG A 68 -3.50 6.83 11.18
CA ARG A 68 -3.01 8.21 11.24
C ARG A 68 -2.20 8.48 12.52
N ALA A 69 -2.65 7.98 13.67
CA ALA A 69 -1.94 8.12 14.93
C ALA A 69 -0.55 7.46 14.87
N VAL A 70 -0.45 6.24 14.33
CA VAL A 70 0.84 5.56 14.17
C VAL A 70 1.73 6.27 13.14
N ILE A 71 1.18 6.79 12.05
CA ILE A 71 1.94 7.62 11.09
C ILE A 71 2.55 8.84 11.82
N ALA A 72 1.78 9.51 12.68
CA ALA A 72 2.28 10.64 13.46
C ALA A 72 3.42 10.23 14.41
N GLU A 73 3.27 9.11 15.13
CA GLU A 73 4.30 8.56 16.02
C GLU A 73 5.59 8.17 15.28
N LEU A 74 5.45 7.55 14.10
CA LEU A 74 6.60 7.21 13.26
C LEU A 74 7.34 8.47 12.81
N ARG A 75 6.62 9.52 12.43
CA ARG A 75 7.20 10.82 12.05
C ARG A 75 7.94 11.47 13.21
N THR A 76 7.36 11.50 14.42
CA THR A 76 8.03 12.05 15.61
C THR A 76 9.27 11.24 15.99
N SER A 77 9.27 9.94 15.72
CA SER A 77 10.41 9.04 15.94
C SER A 77 11.49 9.11 14.83
N GLY A 78 11.31 10.02 13.87
CA GLY A 78 12.29 10.28 12.80
C GLY A 78 12.20 9.34 11.61
N HIS A 79 11.17 8.50 11.49
CA HIS A 79 10.93 7.70 10.31
C HIS A 79 10.51 8.59 9.13
N ARG A 80 10.99 8.23 7.94
CA ARG A 80 10.70 8.93 6.68
C ARG A 80 9.82 8.10 5.75
N LEU A 81 9.88 6.78 5.90
CA LEU A 81 9.12 5.80 5.13
C LEU A 81 8.54 4.80 6.11
N ALA A 82 7.41 4.20 5.75
CA ALA A 82 6.82 3.10 6.50
C ALA A 82 6.30 2.04 5.53
N ILE A 83 6.65 0.79 5.78
CA ILE A 83 5.96 -0.34 5.15
C ILE A 83 4.59 -0.46 5.82
N ALA A 84 3.54 -0.70 5.05
CA ALA A 84 2.22 -0.94 5.58
C ALA A 84 1.79 -2.38 5.29
N ASP A 85 1.37 -3.08 6.35
CA ASP A 85 0.73 -4.39 6.24
C ASP A 85 -0.65 -4.25 5.59
N ALA A 86 -1.00 -5.25 4.78
CA ALA A 86 -2.33 -5.39 4.20
C ALA A 86 -2.54 -6.86 3.83
N LEU A 87 -3.57 -7.47 4.41
CA LEU A 87 -3.96 -8.87 4.21
C LEU A 87 -5.18 -8.98 3.30
N SER A 88 -5.96 -7.91 3.21
CA SER A 88 -7.22 -7.84 2.48
C SER A 88 -7.40 -6.49 1.79
N ASP A 89 -8.33 -6.41 0.85
CA ASP A 89 -8.66 -5.14 0.19
C ASP A 89 -9.28 -4.14 1.18
N ALA A 90 -9.94 -4.61 2.25
CA ALA A 90 -10.41 -3.76 3.33
C ALA A 90 -9.26 -3.02 4.05
N ASP A 91 -8.10 -3.65 4.19
CA ASP A 91 -6.90 -3.00 4.73
C ASP A 91 -6.40 -1.91 3.76
N LEU A 92 -6.42 -2.18 2.45
CA LEU A 92 -6.04 -1.21 1.42
C LEU A 92 -6.96 0.01 1.40
N HIS A 93 -8.27 -0.18 1.57
CA HIS A 93 -9.23 0.91 1.74
C HIS A 93 -8.97 1.71 3.03
N THR A 94 -8.66 1.02 4.12
CA THR A 94 -8.32 1.66 5.40
C THR A 94 -7.06 2.53 5.27
N LEU A 95 -6.01 2.00 4.65
CA LEU A 95 -4.77 2.72 4.36
C LEU A 95 -5.03 3.90 3.42
N GLY A 96 -5.82 3.70 2.36
CA GLY A 96 -6.20 4.76 1.43
C GLY A 96 -6.88 5.93 2.13
N ALA A 97 -7.85 5.66 3.00
CA ALA A 97 -8.52 6.68 3.80
C ALA A 97 -7.55 7.40 4.74
N ALA A 98 -6.69 6.67 5.46
CA ALA A 98 -5.72 7.25 6.39
C ALA A 98 -4.66 8.13 5.71
N CYS A 99 -4.35 7.84 4.44
CA CYS A 99 -3.35 8.54 3.66
C CYS A 99 -3.88 9.75 2.86
N ALA A 100 -5.16 10.12 3.01
CA ALA A 100 -5.79 11.20 2.23
C ALA A 100 -5.03 12.53 2.24
N GLU A 101 -4.41 12.87 3.36
CA GLU A 101 -3.67 14.14 3.56
C GLU A 101 -2.17 14.01 3.32
N LEU A 102 -1.69 12.82 2.92
CA LEU A 102 -0.27 12.63 2.62
C LEU A 102 0.05 13.18 1.22
N PRO A 103 1.08 14.02 1.06
CA PRO A 103 1.46 14.55 -0.24
C PRO A 103 2.04 13.48 -1.17
N LEU A 104 2.47 12.33 -0.63
CA LEU A 104 3.04 11.23 -1.39
C LEU A 104 2.68 9.89 -0.75
N VAL A 105 2.18 8.97 -1.57
CA VAL A 105 1.96 7.56 -1.23
C VAL A 105 2.66 6.72 -2.30
N THR A 106 3.34 5.65 -1.88
CA THR A 106 4.05 4.74 -2.78
C THR A 106 3.55 3.31 -2.61
N GLY A 107 3.53 2.53 -3.69
CA GLY A 107 3.05 1.15 -3.65
C GLY A 107 2.84 0.57 -5.05
N GLY A 108 2.30 -0.65 -5.09
CA GLY A 108 1.74 -1.22 -6.32
C GLY A 108 0.33 -0.71 -6.57
N SER A 109 -0.40 -1.36 -7.49
CA SER A 109 -1.79 -0.99 -7.83
C SER A 109 -2.77 -1.08 -6.66
N GLY A 110 -2.60 -2.02 -5.73
CA GLY A 110 -3.55 -2.25 -4.63
C GLY A 110 -3.82 -1.01 -3.77
N ILE A 111 -2.81 -0.23 -3.42
CA ILE A 111 -3.02 0.97 -2.58
C ILE A 111 -3.88 2.03 -3.27
N ALA A 112 -3.91 2.05 -4.61
CA ALA A 112 -4.72 2.99 -5.37
C ALA A 112 -6.22 2.71 -5.26
N GLN A 113 -6.64 1.49 -4.88
CA GLN A 113 -8.07 1.15 -4.71
C GLN A 113 -8.75 2.03 -3.64
N GLY A 114 -8.02 2.42 -2.60
CA GLY A 114 -8.53 3.24 -1.50
C GLY A 114 -8.48 4.75 -1.73
N LEU A 115 -7.80 5.25 -2.78
CA LEU A 115 -7.54 6.69 -2.96
C LEU A 115 -8.69 7.47 -3.62
N PRO A 116 -9.39 6.98 -4.66
CA PRO A 116 -10.47 7.73 -5.31
C PRO A 116 -11.61 8.15 -4.37
N GLU A 117 -11.89 7.33 -3.36
CA GLU A 117 -12.90 7.62 -2.34
C GLU A 117 -12.58 8.92 -1.57
N ASN A 118 -11.30 9.23 -1.34
CA ASN A 118 -10.89 10.46 -0.66
C ASN A 118 -11.32 11.71 -1.44
N PHE A 119 -11.12 11.70 -2.76
CA PHE A 119 -11.53 12.81 -3.63
C PHE A 119 -13.05 12.93 -3.74
N ARG A 120 -13.78 11.81 -3.75
CA ARG A 120 -15.25 11.82 -3.72
C ARG A 120 -15.77 12.45 -2.42
N ARG A 121 -15.21 12.07 -1.27
CA ARG A 121 -15.57 12.67 0.04
C ARG A 121 -15.24 14.15 0.13
N ALA A 122 -14.14 14.58 -0.48
CA ALA A 122 -13.76 15.99 -0.56
C ALA A 122 -14.56 16.79 -1.61
N GLY A 123 -15.47 16.14 -2.36
CA GLY A 123 -16.21 16.79 -3.46
C GLY A 123 -15.35 17.17 -4.67
N LEU A 124 -14.13 16.64 -4.76
CA LEU A 124 -13.15 16.92 -5.82
C LEU A 124 -13.25 15.96 -7.00
N LEU A 125 -13.91 14.82 -6.82
CA LEU A 125 -14.17 13.85 -7.88
C LEU A 125 -15.67 13.70 -8.06
N GLN A 126 -16.18 14.21 -9.18
CA GLN A 126 -17.57 14.05 -9.57
C GLN A 126 -17.82 12.62 -10.05
N ALA A 127 -18.99 12.09 -9.73
CA ALA A 127 -19.46 10.87 -10.34
C ALA A 127 -19.83 11.17 -11.79
N HIS A 128 -18.96 10.80 -12.72
CA HIS A 128 -19.30 10.78 -14.14
C HIS A 128 -19.79 9.38 -14.50
N ASP A 129 -20.95 9.32 -15.16
CA ASP A 129 -21.42 8.08 -15.76
C ASP A 129 -20.67 7.86 -17.08
N ALA A 130 -19.80 6.85 -17.11
CA ALA A 130 -19.07 6.50 -18.33
C ALA A 130 -20.02 6.10 -19.48
N ALA A 131 -21.24 5.62 -19.17
CA ALA A 131 -22.24 5.33 -20.18
C ALA A 131 -22.87 6.59 -20.79
N ALA A 132 -22.69 7.76 -20.17
CA ALA A 132 -23.15 9.06 -20.68
C ALA A 132 -22.07 9.78 -21.52
N LEU A 133 -20.88 9.19 -21.71
CA LEU A 133 -19.87 9.73 -22.61
C LEU A 133 -20.37 9.61 -24.06
N GLU A 134 -20.41 10.73 -24.77
CA GLU A 134 -20.70 10.72 -26.20
C GLU A 134 -19.68 9.82 -26.90
N LEU A 135 -20.19 8.81 -27.62
CA LEU A 135 -19.35 7.95 -28.44
C LEU A 135 -18.60 8.84 -29.44
N PRO A 136 -17.27 8.72 -29.55
CA PRO A 136 -16.56 9.45 -30.59
C PRO A 136 -17.17 9.06 -31.94
N ALA A 137 -17.47 10.06 -32.77
CA ALA A 137 -17.98 9.83 -34.11
C ALA A 137 -16.95 8.98 -34.87
N GLY A 138 -17.20 7.68 -34.96
CA GLY A 138 -16.34 6.74 -35.65
C GLY A 138 -16.30 7.05 -37.14
N GLY A 139 -15.09 7.05 -37.71
CA GLY A 139 -14.82 6.92 -39.14
C GLY A 139 -14.47 5.48 -39.51
#